data_AF-A0A1V9K993-F1
#
_entry.id   AF-A0A1V9K993-F1
#
_cell.length_a   1.000
_cell.length_b   1.000
_cell.length_c   1.000
_cell.angle_alpha   90.00
_cell.angle_beta   90.00
_cell.angle_gamma   90.00
#
_symmetry.space_group_name_H-M   'P 1'
#
loop_
_entity.id
_entity.type
_entity.pdbx_description
1 polymer ?
#
loop_
_entity_poly.entity_id
_entity_poly.type
_entity_poly.pdbx_seq_one_letter_code
_entity_poly.pdbx_strand_id
1 'polypeptide(L)'
;MLQSFRLDTAGVREILKGPEVRRVVDDLAGEIATHVRAAVPGGTPVTVRGYTTDRGAATITVQDVRAMAWQARDGILTRAAGAAGVEVRAWQR
;
A
#
# COMPACT_ATOMS: atom_id res chain seq x y z
N MET A 1 14.59 34.55 17.10
CA MET A 1 15.27 33.36 16.55
C MET A 1 14.77 32.13 17.29
N LEU A 2 14.52 31.03 16.58
CA LEU A 2 14.26 29.74 17.21
C LEU A 2 15.56 29.27 17.89
N GLN A 3 15.54 29.08 19.20
CA GLN A 3 16.74 28.69 19.96
C GLN A 3 16.96 27.17 20.01
N SER A 4 15.88 26.39 19.93
CA SER A 4 15.93 24.94 19.82
C SER A 4 14.62 24.39 19.22
N PHE A 5 14.72 23.23 18.55
CA PHE A 5 13.59 22.47 18.04
C PHE A 5 13.73 21.03 18.52
N ARG A 6 12.63 20.46 19.03
CA ARG A 6 12.55 19.04 19.35
C ARG A 6 11.31 18.46 18.69
N LEU A 7 11.52 17.45 17.87
CA LEU A 7 10.42 16.73 17.23
C LEU A 7 9.63 15.96 18.30
N ASP A 8 8.33 16.22 18.37
CA ASP A 8 7.42 15.41 19.17
C ASP A 8 7.11 14.10 18.42
N THR A 9 7.93 13.08 18.68
CA THR A 9 7.75 11.76 18.07
C THR A 9 6.51 11.03 18.59
N ALA A 10 5.97 11.43 19.76
CA ALA A 10 4.75 10.84 20.30
C ALA A 10 3.53 11.38 19.55
N GLY A 11 3.42 12.71 19.40
CA GLY A 11 2.38 13.35 18.61
C GLY A 11 2.40 12.93 17.15
N VAL A 12 3.58 12.84 16.53
CA VAL A 12 3.69 12.31 15.15
C VAL A 12 3.18 10.87 15.06
N ARG A 13 3.52 10.01 16.03
CA ARG A 13 3.04 8.63 16.06
C ARG A 13 1.53 8.54 16.22
N GLU A 14 0.93 9.41 17.04
CA GLU A 14 -0.52 9.48 17.21
C GLU A 14 -1.20 9.77 15.87
N ILE A 15 -0.73 10.78 15.14
CA ILE A 15 -1.25 11.15 13.81
C ILE A 15 -1.08 10.00 12.82
N LEU A 16 0.11 9.39 12.75
CA LEU A 16 0.40 8.29 11.81
C LEU A 16 -0.45 7.04 12.05
N LYS A 17 -0.93 6.84 13.29
CA LYS A 17 -1.84 5.75 13.66
C LYS A 17 -3.30 6.17 13.64
N GLY A 18 -3.59 7.45 13.39
CA GLY A 18 -4.92 8.04 13.38
C GLY A 18 -5.79 7.51 12.23
N PRO A 19 -7.12 7.66 12.36
CA PRO A 19 -8.07 7.18 11.36
C PRO A 19 -7.91 7.85 10.00
N GLU A 20 -7.41 9.09 9.94
CA GLU A 20 -7.18 9.84 8.71
C GLU A 20 -6.11 9.18 7.85
N VAL A 21 -4.97 8.84 8.46
CA VAL A 21 -3.87 8.17 7.74
C VAL A 21 -4.29 6.78 7.30
N ARG A 22 -5.04 6.05 8.14
CA ARG A 22 -5.58 4.73 7.74
C ARG A 22 -6.50 4.85 6.52
N ARG A 23 -7.43 5.80 6.53
CA ARG A 23 -8.35 6.03 5.42
C ARG A 23 -7.60 6.32 4.11
N VAL A 24 -6.62 7.23 4.15
CA VAL A 24 -5.81 7.54 2.96
C VAL A 24 -5.09 6.29 2.43
N VAL A 25 -4.52 5.47 3.31
CA VAL A 25 -3.83 4.24 2.92
C VAL A 25 -4.80 3.20 2.37
N ASP A 26 -5.96 3.03 2.99
CA ASP A 26 -6.99 2.06 2.57
C ASP A 26 -7.61 2.46 1.22
N ASP A 27 -7.88 3.74 1.00
CA ASP A 27 -8.40 4.28 -0.26
C ASP A 27 -7.40 4.04 -1.40
N LEU A 28 -6.12 4.37 -1.17
CA LEU A 28 -5.05 4.14 -2.14
C LEU A 28 -4.84 2.64 -2.42
N ALA A 29 -4.95 1.79 -1.40
CA ALA A 29 -4.89 0.34 -1.59
C ALA A 29 -6.09 -0.18 -2.41
N GLY A 30 -7.27 0.42 -2.24
CA GLY A 30 -8.45 0.14 -3.05
C GLY A 30 -8.28 0.52 -4.52
N GLU A 31 -7.68 1.67 -4.80
CA GLU A 31 -7.34 2.12 -6.15
C GLU A 31 -6.35 1.15 -6.81
N ILE A 32 -5.25 0.82 -6.12
CA ILE A 32 -4.27 -0.15 -6.62
C ILE A 32 -4.94 -1.51 -6.88
N ALA A 33 -5.79 -1.99 -5.97
CA ALA A 33 -6.50 -3.25 -6.16
C ALA A 33 -7.42 -3.23 -7.40
N THR A 34 -7.98 -2.07 -7.75
CA THR A 34 -8.78 -1.89 -8.97
C THR A 34 -7.92 -2.05 -10.22
N HIS A 35 -6.73 -1.44 -10.25
CA HIS A 35 -5.76 -1.65 -11.32
C HIS A 35 -5.28 -3.10 -11.42
N VAL A 36 -5.03 -3.76 -10.28
CA VAL A 36 -4.64 -5.17 -10.24
C VAL A 36 -5.74 -6.05 -10.84
N ARG A 37 -7.01 -5.82 -10.48
CA ARG A 37 -8.16 -6.59 -11.02
C ARG A 37 -8.28 -6.46 -12.54
N ALA A 38 -7.93 -5.30 -13.11
CA ALA A 38 -7.93 -5.11 -14.56
C ALA A 38 -6.74 -5.82 -15.26
N ALA A 39 -5.68 -6.14 -14.53
CA ALA A 39 -4.46 -6.76 -15.04
C ALA A 39 -4.41 -8.29 -14.90
N VAL A 40 -5.40 -8.90 -14.23
CA VAL A 40 -5.49 -10.35 -14.00
C VAL A 40 -6.73 -10.93 -14.69
N PRO A 41 -6.79 -12.25 -14.94
CA PRO A 41 -7.98 -12.89 -15.48
C PRO A 41 -9.25 -12.59 -14.65
N GLY A 42 -10.39 -12.48 -15.35
CA GLY A 42 -11.68 -12.30 -14.70
C GLY A 42 -11.97 -13.40 -13.68
N GLY A 43 -12.47 -13.02 -12.51
CA GLY A 43 -12.77 -13.95 -11.41
C GLY A 43 -11.58 -14.27 -10.48
N THR A 44 -10.36 -13.80 -10.78
CA THR A 44 -9.24 -13.91 -9.85
C THR A 44 -9.53 -13.12 -8.56
N PRO A 45 -9.49 -13.74 -7.36
CA PRO A 45 -9.75 -13.03 -6.12
C PRO A 45 -8.61 -12.06 -5.79
N VAL A 46 -8.94 -10.78 -5.66
CA VAL A 46 -8.02 -9.72 -5.22
C VAL A 46 -8.58 -9.08 -3.95
N THR A 47 -7.90 -9.28 -2.83
CA THR A 47 -8.33 -8.82 -1.50
C THR A 47 -7.44 -7.71 -0.98
N VAL A 48 -8.05 -6.72 -0.33
CA VAL A 48 -7.36 -5.65 0.41
C VAL A 48 -7.61 -5.85 1.89
N ARG A 49 -6.55 -5.73 2.69
CA ARG A 49 -6.63 -5.79 4.16
C ARG A 49 -5.86 -4.63 4.77
N GLY A 50 -6.57 -3.68 5.37
CA GLY A 50 -6.00 -2.64 6.21
C GLY A 50 -5.53 -3.18 7.56
N TYR A 51 -4.45 -2.62 8.10
CA TYR A 51 -3.91 -2.88 9.42
C TYR A 51 -3.09 -1.69 9.93
N THR A 52 -2.51 -1.81 11.12
CA THR A 52 -1.70 -0.73 11.71
C THR A 52 -0.42 -1.31 12.30
N THR A 53 0.71 -0.68 11.99
CA THR A 53 2.03 -0.98 12.57
C THR A 53 2.46 0.20 13.46
N ASP A 54 3.61 0.81 13.16
CA ASP A 54 3.99 2.16 13.57
C ASP A 54 3.17 3.26 12.85
N ARG A 55 2.53 2.93 11.72
CA ARG A 55 1.62 3.79 10.92
C ARG A 55 0.49 2.98 10.28
N GLY A 56 -0.49 3.65 9.68
CA GLY A 56 -1.49 2.99 8.82
C GLY A 56 -0.83 2.21 7.68
N ALA A 57 -1.29 1.00 7.42
CA ALA A 57 -0.74 0.11 6.40
C ALA A 57 -1.85 -0.76 5.78
N ALA A 58 -1.66 -1.20 4.55
CA ALA A 58 -2.58 -2.11 3.89
C ALA A 58 -1.83 -3.18 3.07
N THR A 59 -2.41 -4.37 2.98
CA THR A 59 -1.93 -5.47 2.12
C THR A 59 -2.91 -5.67 0.98
N ILE A 60 -2.38 -5.87 -0.22
CA ILE A 60 -3.13 -6.29 -1.41
C ILE A 60 -2.64 -7.70 -1.77
N THR A 61 -3.57 -8.65 -1.88
CA THR A 61 -3.25 -10.05 -2.18
C THR A 61 -4.02 -10.50 -3.41
N VAL A 62 -3.29 -11.08 -4.38
CA VAL A 62 -3.86 -11.80 -5.52
C VAL A 62 -3.83 -13.28 -5.20
N GLN A 63 -5.01 -13.89 -5.03
CA GLN A 63 -5.14 -15.27 -4.56
C GLN A 63 -5.19 -16.24 -5.74
N ASP A 64 -4.07 -16.34 -6.46
CA ASP A 64 -3.89 -17.28 -7.56
C ASP A 64 -2.46 -17.82 -7.55
N VAL A 65 -2.29 -19.13 -7.80
CA VAL A 65 -0.97 -19.77 -7.88
C VAL A 65 -0.09 -19.19 -8.99
N ARG A 66 -0.70 -18.58 -10.01
CA ARG A 66 -0.02 -17.94 -11.15
C ARG A 66 0.34 -16.48 -10.87
N ALA A 67 -0.09 -15.90 -9.74
CA ALA A 67 0.12 -14.48 -9.43
C ALA A 67 1.60 -14.09 -9.43
N MET A 68 2.49 -14.97 -8.95
CA MET A 68 3.93 -14.72 -9.00
C MET A 68 4.46 -14.61 -10.43
N ALA A 69 3.98 -15.47 -11.34
CA ALA A 69 4.37 -15.43 -12.75
C ALA A 69 3.86 -14.15 -13.43
N TRP A 70 2.62 -13.75 -13.16
CA TRP A 70 2.06 -12.48 -13.65
C TRP A 70 2.79 -11.27 -13.07
N GLN A 71 3.22 -11.32 -11.82
CA GLN A 71 4.02 -10.23 -11.25
C GLN A 71 5.40 -10.14 -11.95
N ALA A 72 6.05 -11.27 -12.20
CA ALA A 72 7.36 -11.29 -12.87
C ALA A 72 7.28 -10.82 -14.34
N ARG A 73 6.26 -11.27 -15.09
CA ARG A 73 6.08 -10.94 -16.51
C ARG A 73 5.40 -9.59 -16.72
N ASP A 74 4.30 -9.39 -15.99
CA ASP A 74 3.33 -8.31 -16.25
C ASP A 74 3.33 -7.23 -15.16
N GLY A 75 4.11 -7.39 -14.08
CA GLY A 75 4.22 -6.40 -13.01
C GLY A 75 2.87 -6.03 -12.39
N ILE A 76 1.95 -7.00 -12.27
CA ILE A 76 0.55 -6.76 -11.89
C ILE A 76 0.35 -5.93 -10.62
N LEU A 77 1.26 -6.01 -9.64
CA LEU A 77 1.25 -5.22 -8.42
C LEU A 77 2.11 -3.96 -8.57
N THR A 78 3.32 -4.08 -9.12
CA THR A 78 4.27 -2.95 -9.21
C THR A 78 3.80 -1.86 -10.16
N ARG A 79 3.28 -2.23 -11.33
CA ARG A 79 2.73 -1.28 -12.30
C ARG A 79 1.40 -0.71 -11.86
N ALA A 80 0.56 -1.51 -11.19
CA ALA A 80 -0.67 -1.02 -10.57
C ALA A 80 -0.39 0.03 -9.48
N ALA A 81 0.60 -0.23 -8.62
CA ALA A 81 1.06 0.75 -7.63
C ALA A 81 1.58 2.03 -8.28
N GLY A 82 2.40 1.89 -9.34
CA GLY A 82 2.89 3.04 -10.11
C GLY A 82 1.78 3.85 -10.79
N ALA A 83 0.72 3.21 -11.28
CA ALA A 83 -0.44 3.89 -11.86
C ALA A 83 -1.20 4.75 -10.83
N ALA A 84 -1.23 4.31 -9.57
CA ALA A 84 -1.76 5.09 -8.45
C ALA A 84 -0.74 6.09 -7.86
N GLY A 85 0.40 6.33 -8.53
CA GLY A 85 1.41 7.28 -8.10
C GLY A 85 2.30 6.82 -6.94
N VAL A 86 2.28 5.52 -6.59
CA VAL A 86 3.09 4.97 -5.50
C VAL A 86 4.45 4.51 -6.00
N GLU A 87 5.52 5.02 -5.39
CA GLU A 87 6.88 4.53 -5.59
C GLU A 87 7.04 3.14 -4.94
N VAL A 88 7.36 2.12 -5.73
CA VAL A 88 7.66 0.78 -5.21
C VAL A 88 9.14 0.66 -4.94
N ARG A 89 9.50 0.44 -3.67
CA ARG A 89 10.87 0.18 -3.26
C ARG A 89 11.11 -1.32 -3.11
N ALA A 90 12.28 -1.77 -3.54
CA ALA A 90 12.73 -3.12 -3.25
C ALA A 90 12.81 -3.32 -1.73
N TRP A 91 12.38 -4.48 -1.24
CA TRP A 91 12.54 -4.81 0.16
C TRP A 91 14.04 -4.90 0.47
N GLN A 92 14.53 -4.00 1.31
CA GLN A 92 15.86 -4.06 1.89
C GLN A 92 15.74 -4.72 3.26
N ARG A 93 16.49 -5.81 3.45
CA ARG A 93 16.46 -6.64 4.66
C ARG A 93 17.31 -6.03 5.77
#